data_AF-A0A6N6PZM5-F1
#
_entry.id   AF-A0A6N6PZM5-F1
#
_cell.length_a   1.000
_cell.length_b   1.000
_cell.length_c   1.000
_cell.angle_alpha   90.00
_cell.angle_beta   90.00
_cell.angle_gamma   90.00
#
_symmetry.space_group_name_H-M   'P 1'
#
loop_
_entity.id
_entity.type
_entity.pdbx_description
1 polymer ?
#
loop_
_entity_poly.entity_id
_entity_poly.type
_entity_poly.pdbx_seq_one_letter_code
_entity_poly.pdbx_strand_id
1 'polypeptide(L)'
;MNIHEYQAKQLLARHGVAVPAGEPCKTVDEARAAATKLFAAGHALAVIKSQIHAGGRGKGTFKHGFQGGVKLAKSVDEAVNFADNMLGKVLVTKQTGP
;
A
#
# COMPACT_ATOMS: atom_id res chain seq x y z
N MET A 1 20.43 -7.47 2.68
CA MET A 1 19.93 -6.18 2.17
C MET A 1 18.61 -6.45 1.46
N ASN A 2 17.54 -5.71 1.79
CA ASN A 2 16.20 -5.92 1.24
C ASN A 2 15.71 -4.64 0.54
N ILE A 3 14.89 -4.76 -0.50
CA ILE A 3 14.17 -3.64 -1.15
C ILE A 3 12.67 -3.72 -0.84
N HIS A 4 11.96 -2.60 -0.97
CA HIS A 4 10.50 -2.57 -0.79
C HIS A 4 9.76 -3.25 -1.95
N GLU A 5 8.50 -3.65 -1.71
CA GLU A 5 7.64 -4.28 -2.73
C GLU A 5 7.52 -3.42 -3.99
N TYR A 6 7.35 -2.10 -3.84
CA TYR A 6 7.22 -1.21 -5.00
C TYR A 6 8.53 -1.14 -5.83
N GLN A 7 9.70 -1.14 -5.17
CA GLN A 7 11.00 -1.10 -5.85
C GLN A 7 11.23 -2.39 -6.63
N ALA A 8 10.91 -3.55 -6.03
CA ALA A 8 10.99 -4.84 -6.71
C ALA A 8 10.08 -4.88 -7.94
N LYS A 9 8.84 -4.39 -7.83
CA LYS A 9 7.91 -4.31 -8.96
C LYS A 9 8.41 -3.40 -10.08
N GLN A 10 8.96 -2.24 -9.73
CA GLN A 10 9.53 -1.32 -10.72
C GLN A 10 10.73 -1.95 -11.44
N LEU A 11 11.59 -2.69 -10.72
CA LEU A 11 12.69 -3.43 -11.33
C LEU A 11 12.18 -4.49 -12.31
N LEU A 12 11.22 -5.32 -11.88
CA LEU A 12 10.61 -6.35 -12.72
C LEU A 12 9.97 -5.76 -14.00
N ALA A 13 9.22 -4.66 -13.85
CA ALA A 13 8.59 -3.98 -14.98
C ALA A 13 9.60 -3.45 -16.01
N ARG A 14 10.75 -2.92 -15.56
CA ARG A 14 11.83 -2.46 -16.46
C ARG A 14 12.42 -3.58 -17.31
N HIS A 15 12.27 -4.83 -16.87
CA HIS A 15 12.71 -6.02 -17.61
C HIS A 15 11.56 -6.74 -18.33
N GLY A 16 10.42 -6.07 -18.54
CA GLY A 16 9.29 -6.59 -19.32
C GLY A 16 8.41 -7.61 -18.58
N VAL A 17 8.62 -7.79 -17.26
CA VAL A 17 7.77 -8.69 -16.46
C VAL A 17 6.48 -7.97 -16.10
N ALA A 18 5.33 -8.61 -16.37
CA ALA A 18 4.03 -8.07 -16.02
C ALA A 18 3.87 -7.94 -14.49
N VAL A 19 3.51 -6.75 -14.03
CA VAL A 19 3.22 -6.45 -12.62
C VAL A 19 1.91 -5.68 -12.51
N PRO A 20 1.18 -5.78 -11.37
CA PRO A 20 -0.01 -4.96 -11.16
C PRO A 20 0.32 -3.47 -11.19
N ALA A 21 -0.54 -2.67 -11.83
CA ALA A 21 -0.43 -1.21 -11.84
C ALA A 21 -0.51 -0.65 -10.40
N GLY A 22 0.27 0.40 -10.14
CA GLY A 22 0.28 1.09 -8.85
C GLY A 22 1.47 2.04 -8.72
N GLU A 23 1.38 2.94 -7.75
CA GLU A 23 2.37 4.00 -7.51
C GLU A 23 2.74 4.04 -6.01
N PRO A 24 4.03 4.20 -5.64
CA PRO A 24 4.39 4.48 -4.26
C PRO A 24 3.89 5.87 -3.87
N CYS A 25 3.29 5.99 -2.69
CA CYS A 25 2.74 7.24 -2.18
C CYS A 25 3.39 7.55 -0.82
N LYS A 26 3.84 8.78 -0.64
CA LYS A 26 4.41 9.34 0.60
C LYS A 26 3.43 10.27 1.31
N THR A 27 2.44 10.78 0.60
CA THR A 27 1.39 11.66 1.13
C THR A 27 0.00 11.10 0.83
N VAL A 28 -0.99 11.59 1.57
CA VAL A 28 -2.41 11.23 1.34
C VAL A 28 -2.89 11.75 -0.02
N ASP A 29 -2.41 12.93 -0.46
CA ASP A 29 -2.75 13.50 -1.76
C ASP A 29 -2.19 12.67 -2.92
N GLU A 30 -0.97 12.15 -2.80
CA GLU A 30 -0.41 11.20 -3.77
C GLU A 30 -1.26 9.92 -3.83
N ALA A 31 -1.70 9.41 -2.68
CA ALA A 31 -2.59 8.24 -2.63
C ALA A 31 -3.95 8.52 -3.28
N ARG A 32 -4.52 9.72 -3.08
CA ARG A 32 -5.74 10.17 -3.76
C ARG A 32 -5.55 10.18 -5.26
N ALA A 33 -4.48 10.83 -5.75
CA ALA A 33 -4.20 10.93 -7.17
C ALA A 33 -3.99 9.56 -7.82
N ALA A 34 -3.22 8.67 -7.19
CA ALA A 34 -2.99 7.32 -7.68
C ALA A 34 -4.28 6.49 -7.72
N ALA A 35 -5.10 6.55 -6.67
CA ALA A 35 -6.39 5.87 -6.64
C ALA A 35 -7.33 6.39 -7.74
N THR A 36 -7.44 7.71 -7.91
CA THR A 36 -8.25 8.33 -8.97
C THR A 36 -7.85 7.82 -10.35
N LYS A 37 -6.54 7.76 -10.66
CA LYS A 37 -6.05 7.21 -11.94
C LYS A 37 -6.46 5.75 -12.12
N LEU A 38 -6.32 4.92 -11.09
CA LEU A 38 -6.67 3.49 -11.17
C LEU A 38 -8.17 3.29 -11.41
N PHE A 39 -9.03 3.99 -10.68
CA PHE A 39 -10.48 3.89 -10.87
C PHE A 39 -10.91 4.45 -12.23
N ALA A 40 -10.31 5.56 -12.69
CA ALA A 40 -10.56 6.12 -14.02
C ALA A 40 -10.11 5.19 -15.15
N ALA A 41 -9.09 4.35 -14.92
CA ALA A 41 -8.65 3.30 -15.85
C ALA A 41 -9.57 2.05 -15.86
N GLY A 42 -10.67 2.07 -15.10
CA GLY A 42 -11.67 1.00 -15.08
C GLY A 42 -11.40 -0.10 -14.05
N HIS A 43 -10.45 0.07 -13.13
CA HIS A 43 -10.24 -0.89 -12.05
C HIS A 43 -11.37 -0.79 -11.01
N ALA A 44 -12.05 -1.91 -10.73
CA ALA A 44 -13.12 -1.95 -9.73
C ALA A 44 -12.62 -1.92 -8.27
N LEU A 45 -11.34 -2.23 -8.04
CA LEU A 45 -10.72 -2.30 -6.72
C LEU A 45 -9.29 -1.76 -6.77
N ALA A 46 -8.89 -1.10 -5.70
CA ALA A 46 -7.50 -0.74 -5.42
C ALA A 46 -7.02 -1.42 -4.13
N VAL A 47 -5.71 -1.71 -4.04
CA VAL A 47 -5.11 -2.30 -2.83
C VAL A 47 -4.12 -1.32 -2.22
N ILE A 48 -4.39 -0.84 -1.01
CA ILE A 48 -3.50 0.03 -0.24
C ILE A 48 -2.59 -0.85 0.62
N LYS A 49 -1.27 -0.74 0.42
CA LYS A 49 -0.28 -1.62 1.05
C LYS A 49 0.83 -0.82 1.72
N SER A 50 1.01 -0.99 3.02
CA SER A 50 2.14 -0.43 3.76
C SER A 50 3.46 -0.96 3.22
N GLN A 51 4.39 -0.04 2.94
CA GLN A 51 5.73 -0.35 2.47
C GLN A 51 6.69 -0.43 3.67
N ILE A 52 6.93 -1.63 4.18
CA ILE A 52 7.88 -1.91 5.27
C ILE A 52 8.73 -3.14 4.95
N HIS A 53 9.90 -3.26 5.56
CA HIS A 53 10.77 -4.44 5.42
C HIS A 53 10.36 -5.57 6.39
N ALA A 54 9.07 -5.90 6.39
CA ALA A 54 8.51 -7.00 7.17
C ALA A 54 7.31 -7.65 6.45
N GLY A 55 7.20 -8.97 6.61
CA GLY A 55 6.07 -9.79 6.22
C GLY A 55 4.92 -9.73 7.24
N GLY A 56 3.82 -10.43 6.96
CA GLY A 56 2.66 -10.47 7.85
C GLY A 56 1.82 -9.19 7.90
N ARG A 57 2.06 -8.22 7.00
CA ARG A 57 1.39 -6.92 6.94
C ARG A 57 -0.13 -7.00 7.00
N GLY A 58 -0.74 -7.94 6.27
CA GLY A 58 -2.21 -8.08 6.24
C GLY A 58 -2.84 -8.43 7.59
N LYS A 59 -2.09 -9.10 8.49
CA LYS A 59 -2.52 -9.46 9.85
C LYS A 59 -1.90 -8.56 10.92
N GLY A 60 -1.15 -7.52 10.54
CA GLY A 60 -0.55 -6.59 11.48
C GLY A 60 -1.57 -5.61 12.06
N THR A 61 -1.18 -4.91 13.11
CA THR A 61 -2.01 -3.87 13.76
C THR A 61 -1.16 -2.62 13.95
N PHE A 62 -1.68 -1.46 13.58
CA PHE A 62 -1.03 -0.20 13.85
C PHE A 62 -1.14 0.16 15.32
N LYS A 63 -0.15 0.90 15.86
CA LYS A 63 -0.13 1.27 17.28
C LYS A 63 -1.36 2.08 17.75
N HIS A 64 -2.04 2.78 16.85
CA HIS A 64 -3.28 3.51 17.14
C HIS A 64 -4.55 2.65 16.98
N GLY A 65 -4.42 1.33 16.79
CA GLY A 65 -5.54 0.38 16.77
C GLY A 65 -6.08 0.04 15.38
N PHE A 66 -5.68 0.75 14.32
CA PHE A 66 -6.08 0.40 12.95
C PHE A 66 -5.51 -0.97 12.57
N GLN A 67 -6.35 -1.87 12.07
CA GLN A 67 -5.96 -3.25 11.78
C GLN A 67 -5.57 -3.42 10.32
N GLY A 68 -4.47 -4.11 10.03
CA GLY A 68 -4.05 -4.57 8.70
C GLY A 68 -3.34 -3.51 7.86
N GLY A 69 -2.11 -3.82 7.44
CA GLY A 69 -1.32 -3.03 6.49
C GLY A 69 -1.54 -3.37 5.01
N VAL A 70 -2.58 -4.15 4.69
CA VAL A 70 -3.03 -4.46 3.33
C VAL A 70 -4.55 -4.34 3.31
N LYS A 71 -5.07 -3.36 2.56
CA LYS A 71 -6.49 -3.01 2.53
C LYS A 71 -7.03 -2.97 1.11
N LEU A 72 -8.23 -3.49 0.91
CA LEU A 72 -8.99 -3.40 -0.33
C LEU A 72 -9.89 -2.18 -0.27
N ALA A 73 -9.71 -1.24 -1.20
CA ALA A 73 -10.52 -0.05 -1.37
C ALA A 73 -11.41 -0.18 -2.62
N LYS A 74 -12.67 0.17 -2.48
CA LYS A 74 -13.69 0.18 -3.54
C LYS A 74 -13.94 1.58 -4.10
N SER A 75 -13.35 2.61 -3.49
CA SER A 75 -13.46 4.00 -3.92
C SER A 75 -12.18 4.77 -3.62
N VAL A 76 -12.06 5.96 -4.21
CA VAL A 76 -10.97 6.91 -3.91
C VAL A 76 -10.99 7.31 -2.43
N ASP A 77 -12.16 7.52 -1.85
CA ASP A 77 -12.27 7.95 -0.45
C ASP A 77 -11.88 6.84 0.53
N GLU A 78 -12.21 5.58 0.24
CA GLU A 78 -11.69 4.46 1.03
C GLU A 78 -10.16 4.36 0.93
N ALA A 79 -9.60 4.54 -0.27
CA ALA A 79 -8.15 4.53 -0.47
C ALA A 79 -7.46 5.64 0.34
N VAL A 80 -8.02 6.85 0.34
CA VAL A 80 -7.55 7.99 1.13
C VAL A 80 -7.63 7.70 2.63
N ASN A 81 -8.77 7.21 3.12
CA ASN A 81 -8.96 6.87 4.53
C ASN A 81 -7.95 5.81 5.00
N PHE A 82 -7.68 4.79 4.17
CA PHE A 82 -6.65 3.80 4.49
C PHE A 82 -5.25 4.40 4.46
N ALA A 83 -4.92 5.24 3.47
CA ALA A 83 -3.62 5.88 3.38
C ALA A 83 -3.34 6.77 4.60
N ASP A 84 -4.30 7.56 5.04
CA ASP A 84 -4.20 8.42 6.24
C ASP A 84 -3.94 7.60 7.51
N ASN A 85 -4.59 6.44 7.63
CA ASN A 85 -4.36 5.51 8.74
C ASN A 85 -3.02 4.76 8.67
N MET A 86 -2.31 4.78 7.53
CA MET A 86 -1.06 4.05 7.34
C MET A 86 0.18 4.97 7.33
N LEU A 87 0.09 6.12 6.66
CA LEU A 87 1.23 7.01 6.44
C LEU A 87 1.71 7.64 7.74
N GLY A 88 3.02 7.56 7.99
CA GLY A 88 3.65 8.05 9.22
C GLY A 88 3.26 7.28 10.49
N LYS A 89 2.49 6.19 10.38
CA LYS A 89 2.08 5.35 11.52
C LYS A 89 2.95 4.10 11.63
N VAL A 90 3.01 3.53 12.83
CA VAL A 90 3.81 2.33 13.11
C VAL A 90 2.92 1.09 12.99
N LEU A 91 3.21 0.24 12.02
CA LEU A 91 2.57 -1.07 11.84
C LEU A 91 3.36 -2.16 12.58
N VAL A 92 2.70 -2.80 13.56
CA VAL A 92 3.22 -3.97 14.27
C VAL A 92 2.76 -5.23 13.53
N THR A 93 3.70 -6.10 13.19
CA THR A 93 3.45 -7.40 12.54
C THR A 93 4.10 -8.52 13.35
N LYS A 94 3.79 -9.77 13.01
CA LYS A 94 4.47 -10.95 13.59
C LYS A 94 6.01 -10.88 13.48
N GLN A 95 6.54 -10.23 12.45
CA GLN A 95 7.98 -10.17 12.19
C GLN A 95 8.69 -8.96 12.82
N THR A 96 7.94 -7.91 13.18
CA THR A 96 8.54 -6.72 13.80
C THR A 96 8.61 -6.82 15.32
N GLY A 97 7.89 -7.78 15.93
CA GLY A 97 7.73 -7.84 17.39
C GLY A 97 6.89 -6.70 17.95
N PRO A 98 6.48 -6.77 19.23
CA PRO A 98 5.76 -5.71 19.94
C PRO A 98 6.60 -4.42 20.12
#